data_AF-A0A1F8LQZ1-F1
#
_entry.id   AF-A0A1F8LQZ1-F1
#
_cell.length_a   1.000
_cell.length_b   1.000
_cell.length_c   1.000
_cell.angle_alpha   90.00
_cell.angle_beta   90.00
_cell.angle_gamma   90.00
#
_symmetry.space_group_name_H-M   'P 1'
#
loop_
_entity.id
_entity.type
_entity.pdbx_description
1 polymer ?
#
loop_
_entity_poly.entity_id
_entity_poly.type
_entity_poly.pdbx_seq_one_letter_code
_entity_poly.pdbx_strand_id
1 'polypeptide(L)'
;MVKVFDIDRSYNASKTAWILLDMNEDSHFGRGEDNSDEYAVTIAASLVRKYIEGGMRVGLISSDDRTKFFPAERGENHLWDILEALALFKNDWKTTLNEVVAQRTDCFQDNPFIIMVATSATKDLMETVHLLKNRVDSVVVVLLDIASFRGRPSTFDSYRALTAVGAQVYTVRKGEEIAKSLDSRTTRIHPLLV
;
A
#
# COMPACT_ATOMS: atom_id res chain seq x y z
N MET A 1 19.98 -26.66 23.97
CA MET A 1 18.55 -26.33 24.04
C MET A 1 18.42 -24.85 23.69
N VAL A 2 18.27 -24.52 22.41
CA VAL A 2 18.19 -23.14 21.94
C VAL A 2 16.74 -22.72 22.02
N LYS A 3 16.45 -21.77 22.91
CA LYS A 3 15.14 -21.13 23.00
C LYS A 3 15.08 -20.14 21.84
N VAL A 4 14.46 -20.57 20.74
CA VAL A 4 14.13 -19.68 19.62
C VAL A 4 13.21 -18.60 20.19
N PHE A 5 13.60 -17.35 20.00
CA PHE A 5 12.85 -16.17 20.45
C PHE A 5 11.56 -16.05 19.63
N ASP A 6 10.46 -16.59 20.17
CA ASP A 6 9.09 -16.44 19.65
C ASP A 6 8.49 -15.05 19.99
N ILE A 7 9.24 -13.96 19.81
CA ILE A 7 8.85 -12.62 20.34
C ILE A 7 8.22 -11.67 19.31
N ASP A 8 8.35 -11.91 18.00
CA ASP A 8 7.76 -11.00 16.99
C ASP A 8 6.46 -11.47 16.31
N ARG A 9 6.07 -12.75 16.47
CA ARG A 9 4.87 -13.28 15.80
C ARG A 9 3.57 -13.02 16.55
N SER A 10 3.57 -12.95 17.89
CA SER A 10 2.31 -12.83 18.65
C SER A 10 1.75 -11.40 18.70
N TYR A 11 2.60 -10.37 18.61
CA TYR A 11 2.18 -8.98 18.71
C TYR A 11 1.58 -8.43 17.41
N ASN A 12 1.99 -8.94 16.24
CA ASN A 12 1.44 -8.52 14.94
C ASN A 12 0.22 -9.36 14.52
N ALA A 13 0.05 -10.55 15.09
CA ALA A 13 -1.03 -11.45 14.73
C ALA A 13 -2.43 -10.97 15.16
N SER A 14 -2.65 -9.81 15.78
CA SER A 14 -4.00 -9.23 15.97
C SER A 14 -4.28 -8.06 15.04
N LYS A 15 -3.25 -7.51 14.38
CA LYS A 15 -3.37 -6.30 13.57
C LYS A 15 -3.87 -6.61 12.15
N THR A 16 -4.59 -5.64 11.60
CA THR A 16 -5.11 -5.66 10.23
C THR A 16 -4.33 -4.65 9.39
N ALA A 17 -3.80 -5.12 8.26
CA ALA A 17 -3.20 -4.28 7.23
C ALA A 17 -4.20 -4.09 6.09
N TRP A 18 -4.34 -2.88 5.59
CA TRP A 18 -5.02 -2.63 4.32
C TRP A 18 -4.01 -2.11 3.30
N ILE A 19 -3.94 -2.79 2.16
CA ILE A 19 -3.17 -2.34 1.00
C ILE A 19 -4.16 -1.64 0.06
N LEU A 20 -3.92 -0.37 -0.23
CA LEU A 20 -4.70 0.45 -1.13
C LEU A 20 -3.85 0.75 -2.35
N LEU A 21 -4.35 0.40 -3.53
CA LEU A 21 -3.64 0.54 -4.78
C LEU A 21 -4.28 1.68 -5.57
N ASP A 22 -3.61 2.85 -5.60
CA ASP A 22 -4.02 3.99 -6.42
C ASP A 22 -3.55 3.75 -7.84
N MET A 23 -4.50 3.60 -8.75
CA MET A 23 -4.24 3.27 -10.16
C MET A 23 -4.77 4.34 -11.12
N ASN A 24 -5.05 5.53 -10.61
CA ASN A 24 -5.56 6.63 -11.40
C ASN A 24 -4.61 7.00 -12.57
N GLU A 25 -5.13 6.94 -13.80
CA GLU A 25 -4.41 7.14 -15.06
C GLU A 25 -3.63 8.46 -15.13
N ASP A 26 -4.12 9.54 -14.49
CA ASP A 26 -3.42 10.83 -14.47
C ASP A 26 -2.03 10.78 -13.81
N SER A 27 -1.74 9.70 -13.09
CA SER A 27 -0.47 9.51 -12.36
C SER A 27 0.46 8.45 -12.98
N HIS A 28 -0.05 7.64 -13.90
CA HIS A 28 0.65 6.50 -14.47
C HIS A 28 1.03 6.76 -15.93
N PHE A 29 2.32 6.65 -16.25
CA PHE A 29 2.81 6.94 -17.61
C PHE A 29 3.64 5.77 -18.17
N GLY A 30 3.10 5.11 -19.19
CA GLY A 30 3.83 4.18 -20.05
C GLY A 30 2.90 3.28 -20.86
N ARG A 31 3.16 3.11 -22.17
CA ARG A 31 2.71 1.93 -22.92
C ARG A 31 3.93 1.02 -23.08
N GLY A 32 3.87 -0.23 -22.59
CA GLY A 32 4.94 -1.24 -22.76
C GLY A 32 5.46 -1.85 -21.45
N GLU A 33 6.48 -2.70 -21.56
CA GLU A 33 7.04 -3.64 -20.56
C GLU A 33 7.80 -3.02 -19.36
N ASP A 34 7.64 -1.72 -19.12
CA ASP A 34 8.41 -0.97 -18.11
C ASP A 34 7.47 0.04 -17.41
N ASN A 35 6.28 -0.43 -17.04
CA ASN A 35 5.16 0.42 -16.58
C ASN A 35 5.17 0.58 -15.05
N SER A 36 4.93 1.81 -14.58
CA SER A 36 4.72 2.10 -13.15
C SER A 36 3.62 1.23 -12.52
N ASP A 37 2.67 0.77 -13.34
CA ASP A 37 1.57 -0.11 -12.94
C ASP A 37 2.09 -1.49 -12.50
N GLU A 38 2.95 -2.11 -13.30
CA GLU A 38 3.56 -3.41 -12.98
C GLU A 38 4.41 -3.32 -11.71
N TYR A 39 5.09 -2.18 -11.53
CA TYR A 39 5.88 -1.93 -10.32
C TYR A 39 4.99 -1.73 -9.10
N ALA A 40 3.89 -0.97 -9.22
CA ALA A 40 2.91 -0.79 -8.16
C ALA A 40 2.23 -2.11 -7.78
N VAL A 41 1.85 -2.94 -8.76
CA VAL A 41 1.32 -4.29 -8.55
C VAL A 41 2.34 -5.19 -7.86
N THR A 42 3.61 -5.14 -8.26
CA THR A 42 4.70 -5.90 -7.63
C THR A 42 4.92 -5.51 -6.18
N ILE A 43 4.84 -4.21 -5.87
CA ILE A 43 4.88 -3.70 -4.50
C ILE A 43 3.69 -4.22 -3.71
N ALA A 44 2.47 -4.08 -4.23
CA ALA A 44 1.26 -4.56 -3.56
C ALA A 44 1.35 -6.06 -3.25
N ALA A 45 1.73 -6.88 -4.24
CA ALA A 45 1.93 -8.32 -4.07
C ALA A 45 2.98 -8.65 -2.98
N SER A 46 4.08 -7.89 -2.94
CA SER A 46 5.14 -8.08 -1.95
C SER A 46 4.69 -7.69 -0.54
N LEU A 47 3.91 -6.61 -0.41
CA LEU A 47 3.32 -6.18 0.86
C LEU A 47 2.31 -7.20 1.38
N VAL A 48 1.40 -7.67 0.51
CA VAL A 48 0.39 -8.68 0.87
C VAL A 48 1.07 -9.95 1.38
N ARG A 49 2.03 -10.49 0.62
CA ARG A 49 2.81 -11.67 1.03
C ARG A 49 3.48 -11.45 2.38
N LYS A 50 4.22 -10.35 2.54
CA LYS A 50 4.94 -10.03 3.79
C LYS A 50 4.03 -10.03 5.00
N TYR A 51 2.87 -9.38 4.92
CA TYR A 51 1.98 -9.25 6.08
C TYR A 51 1.15 -10.50 6.34
N ILE A 52 0.73 -11.24 5.30
CA ILE A 52 0.07 -12.55 5.50
C ILE A 52 1.04 -13.57 6.11
N GLU A 53 2.28 -13.68 5.60
CA GLU A 53 3.31 -14.56 6.16
C GLU A 53 3.75 -14.13 7.58
N GLY A 54 3.64 -12.82 7.87
CA GLY A 54 3.78 -12.26 9.22
C GLY A 54 2.61 -12.57 10.15
N GLY A 55 1.58 -13.26 9.66
CA GLY A 55 0.42 -13.70 10.43
C GLY A 55 -0.67 -12.65 10.57
N MET A 56 -0.66 -11.56 9.80
CA MET A 56 -1.67 -10.48 9.90
C MET A 56 -2.92 -10.77 9.06
N ARG A 57 -4.04 -10.08 9.35
CA ARG A 57 -5.14 -9.96 8.38
C ARG A 57 -4.75 -8.93 7.35
N VAL A 58 -4.93 -9.22 6.07
CA VAL A 58 -4.60 -8.29 4.99
C VAL A 58 -5.79 -8.11 4.08
N GLY A 59 -6.27 -6.88 3.92
CA GLY A 59 -7.25 -6.50 2.91
C GLY A 59 -6.57 -5.80 1.73
N LEU A 60 -7.19 -5.87 0.56
CA LEU A 60 -6.76 -5.14 -0.65
C LEU A 60 -7.93 -4.31 -1.18
N ILE A 61 -7.68 -3.04 -1.48
CA ILE A 61 -8.59 -2.18 -2.24
C ILE A 61 -7.81 -1.64 -3.44
N SER A 62 -8.43 -1.65 -4.61
CA SER A 62 -7.89 -1.05 -5.82
C SER A 62 -8.97 -0.27 -6.55
N SER A 63 -8.57 0.76 -7.28
CA SER A 63 -9.43 1.58 -8.12
C SER A 63 -9.70 0.99 -9.53
N ASP A 64 -9.62 -0.33 -9.72
CA ASP A 64 -9.78 -1.01 -11.02
C ASP A 64 -11.11 -1.79 -11.14
N ASP A 65 -11.49 -2.27 -12.33
CA ASP A 65 -12.80 -2.92 -12.52
C ASP A 65 -12.90 -4.32 -11.87
N ARG A 66 -11.77 -5.03 -11.80
CA ARG A 66 -11.72 -6.46 -11.47
C ARG A 66 -11.25 -6.74 -10.04
N THR A 67 -10.48 -5.84 -9.44
CA THR A 67 -9.79 -6.03 -8.15
C THR A 67 -10.30 -5.02 -7.12
N LYS A 68 -11.60 -4.70 -7.14
CA LYS A 68 -12.16 -3.60 -6.33
C LYS A 68 -11.99 -3.80 -4.83
N PHE A 69 -12.00 -5.04 -4.35
CA PHE A 69 -12.01 -5.30 -2.92
C PHE A 69 -11.73 -6.76 -2.57
N PHE A 70 -10.77 -6.97 -1.68
CA PHE A 70 -10.55 -8.20 -0.95
C PHE A 70 -10.68 -7.88 0.55
N PRO A 71 -11.65 -8.48 1.26
CA PRO A 71 -11.78 -8.33 2.70
C PRO A 71 -10.49 -8.74 3.42
N ALA A 72 -10.28 -8.18 4.61
CA ALA A 72 -9.11 -8.50 5.40
C ALA A 72 -9.18 -9.93 5.99
N GLU A 73 -8.42 -10.85 5.42
CA GLU A 73 -8.33 -12.26 5.83
C GLU A 73 -6.88 -12.73 5.97
N ARG A 74 -6.69 -13.99 6.34
CA ARG A 74 -5.39 -14.62 6.65
C ARG A 74 -5.21 -15.90 5.85
N GLY A 75 -3.96 -16.35 5.85
CA GLY A 75 -3.60 -17.68 5.40
C GLY A 75 -3.22 -17.71 3.93
N GLU A 76 -2.62 -18.82 3.52
CA GLU A 76 -2.03 -18.97 2.20
C GLU A 76 -3.07 -18.92 1.08
N ASN A 77 -4.28 -19.45 1.29
CA ASN A 77 -5.34 -19.39 0.27
C ASN A 77 -5.70 -17.93 -0.06
N HIS A 78 -5.89 -17.09 0.96
CA HIS A 78 -6.17 -15.67 0.76
C HIS A 78 -5.02 -14.94 0.07
N LEU A 79 -3.77 -15.30 0.39
CA LEU A 79 -2.61 -14.80 -0.33
C LEU A 79 -2.68 -15.17 -1.82
N TRP A 80 -2.98 -16.42 -2.15
CA TRP A 80 -3.10 -16.87 -3.53
C TRP A 80 -4.21 -16.16 -4.29
N ASP A 81 -5.39 -15.98 -3.67
CA ASP A 81 -6.53 -15.29 -4.26
C ASP A 81 -6.17 -13.83 -4.61
N ILE A 82 -5.50 -13.12 -3.68
CA ILE A 82 -5.04 -11.75 -3.95
C ILE A 82 -3.97 -11.73 -5.05
N LEU A 83 -2.99 -12.63 -5.02
CA LEU A 83 -1.92 -12.68 -6.02
C LEU A 83 -2.45 -12.99 -7.42
N GLU A 84 -3.43 -13.89 -7.54
CA GLU A 84 -4.10 -14.19 -8.81
C GLU A 84 -4.80 -12.94 -9.36
N ALA A 85 -5.54 -12.23 -8.50
CA ALA A 85 -6.23 -11.01 -8.90
C ALA A 85 -5.25 -9.90 -9.33
N LEU A 86 -4.15 -9.72 -8.58
CA LEU A 86 -3.07 -8.79 -8.92
C LEU A 86 -2.35 -9.18 -10.23
N ALA A 87 -2.22 -10.48 -10.55
CA ALA A 87 -1.62 -10.93 -11.80
C ALA A 87 -2.52 -10.67 -13.02
N LEU A 88 -3.84 -10.67 -12.82
CA LEU A 88 -4.84 -10.34 -13.84
C LEU A 88 -5.18 -8.85 -13.90
N PHE A 89 -4.49 -8.05 -13.10
CA PHE A 89 -4.75 -6.63 -12.93
C PHE A 89 -4.70 -5.89 -14.28
N LYS A 90 -5.72 -5.07 -14.53
CA LYS A 90 -5.79 -4.18 -15.68
C LYS A 90 -6.38 -2.87 -15.24
N ASN A 91 -5.74 -1.78 -15.66
CA ASN A 91 -6.17 -0.46 -15.28
C ASN A 91 -7.55 -0.14 -15.90
N ASP A 92 -8.53 0.25 -15.06
CA ASP A 92 -9.83 0.79 -15.48
C ASP A 92 -10.04 2.13 -14.80
N TRP A 93 -10.49 3.13 -15.56
CA TRP A 93 -10.44 4.55 -15.22
C TRP A 93 -11.78 5.09 -14.70
N LYS A 94 -12.73 4.21 -14.36
CA LYS A 94 -14.12 4.59 -14.08
C LYS A 94 -14.45 4.84 -12.62
N THR A 95 -13.58 4.45 -11.69
CA THR A 95 -13.83 4.55 -10.25
C THR A 95 -12.57 5.00 -9.55
N THR A 96 -12.67 5.98 -8.67
CA THR A 96 -11.49 6.49 -7.94
C THR A 96 -11.25 5.71 -6.65
N LEU A 97 -10.03 5.80 -6.09
CA LEU A 97 -9.71 5.13 -4.84
C LEU A 97 -10.55 5.70 -3.69
N ASN A 98 -10.77 7.01 -3.67
CA ASN A 98 -11.61 7.66 -2.67
C ASN A 98 -13.04 7.11 -2.68
N GLU A 99 -13.64 6.95 -3.86
CA GLU A 99 -15.00 6.42 -4.01
C GLU A 99 -15.13 5.02 -3.42
N VAL A 100 -14.17 4.13 -3.69
CA VAL A 100 -14.18 2.76 -3.14
C VAL A 100 -14.01 2.77 -1.63
N VAL A 101 -13.09 3.60 -1.11
CA VAL A 101 -12.81 3.71 0.33
C VAL A 101 -14.01 4.32 1.08
N ALA A 102 -14.63 5.36 0.53
CA ALA A 102 -15.78 6.03 1.12
C ALA A 102 -16.99 5.09 1.28
N GLN A 103 -17.20 4.19 0.32
CA GLN A 103 -18.26 3.17 0.38
C GLN A 103 -17.99 2.05 1.39
N ARG A 104 -16.75 1.93 1.88
CA ARG A 104 -16.27 0.79 2.68
C ARG A 104 -15.62 1.22 3.99
N THR A 105 -16.04 2.36 4.54
CA THR A 105 -15.46 2.90 5.77
C THR A 105 -15.63 1.98 6.99
N ASP A 106 -16.63 1.11 6.95
CA ASP A 106 -16.91 0.05 7.92
C ASP A 106 -15.83 -1.05 7.95
N CYS A 107 -15.05 -1.21 6.88
CA CYS A 107 -13.99 -2.21 6.78
C CYS A 107 -12.72 -1.84 7.58
N PHE A 108 -12.60 -0.58 8.02
CA PHE A 108 -11.44 -0.05 8.73
C PHE A 108 -11.62 -0.03 10.27
N GLN A 109 -12.19 -1.10 10.82
CA GLN A 109 -12.39 -1.28 12.26
C GLN A 109 -11.12 -1.81 12.95
N ASP A 110 -11.07 -1.67 14.28
CA ASP A 110 -9.97 -2.13 15.14
C ASP A 110 -8.61 -1.48 14.83
N ASN A 111 -8.63 -0.19 14.47
CA ASN A 111 -7.46 0.63 14.16
C ASN A 111 -6.44 -0.07 13.25
N PRO A 112 -6.80 -0.35 11.98
CA PRO A 112 -5.86 -0.95 11.04
C PRO A 112 -4.73 0.04 10.74
N PHE A 113 -3.65 -0.43 10.13
CA PHE A 113 -2.72 0.48 9.44
C PHE A 113 -2.92 0.34 7.93
N ILE A 114 -2.82 1.46 7.24
CA ILE A 114 -3.10 1.58 5.81
C ILE A 114 -1.79 1.81 5.08
N ILE A 115 -1.56 1.04 4.02
CA ILE A 115 -0.46 1.29 3.08
C ILE A 115 -1.06 1.56 1.72
N MET A 116 -0.87 2.77 1.23
CA MET A 116 -1.25 3.19 -0.10
C MET A 116 -0.04 3.08 -1.03
N VAL A 117 -0.21 2.51 -2.21
CA VAL A 117 0.81 2.52 -3.28
C VAL A 117 0.30 3.46 -4.37
N ALA A 118 1.09 4.50 -4.67
CA ALA A 118 0.70 5.55 -5.60
C ALA A 118 1.91 6.10 -6.35
N THR A 119 1.66 6.81 -7.46
CA THR A 119 2.69 7.44 -8.31
C THR A 119 2.73 8.96 -8.19
N SER A 120 1.66 9.58 -7.68
CA SER A 120 1.60 11.03 -7.46
C SER A 120 0.63 11.40 -6.33
N ALA A 121 0.71 12.65 -5.83
CA ALA A 121 -0.25 13.17 -4.86
C ALA A 121 -1.50 13.74 -5.56
N THR A 122 -2.30 12.87 -6.18
CA THR A 122 -3.58 13.29 -6.79
C THR A 122 -4.51 13.86 -5.73
N LYS A 123 -5.47 14.67 -6.18
CA LYS A 123 -6.55 15.16 -5.32
C LYS A 123 -7.28 13.99 -4.64
N ASP A 124 -7.58 12.93 -5.40
CA ASP A 124 -8.25 11.72 -4.93
C ASP A 124 -7.48 11.01 -3.81
N LEU A 125 -6.17 10.82 -3.99
CA LEU A 125 -5.30 10.22 -2.99
C LEU A 125 -5.23 11.08 -1.72
N MET A 126 -5.09 12.41 -1.87
CA MET A 126 -5.06 13.33 -0.73
C MET A 126 -6.36 13.32 0.06
N GLU A 127 -7.52 13.29 -0.62
CA GLU A 127 -8.82 13.16 0.02
C GLU A 127 -8.97 11.81 0.74
N THR A 128 -8.43 10.74 0.16
CA THR A 128 -8.43 9.40 0.78
C THR A 128 -7.57 9.38 2.05
N VAL A 129 -6.37 9.96 2.01
CA VAL A 129 -5.53 10.13 3.21
C VAL A 129 -6.27 10.92 4.28
N HIS A 130 -6.90 12.03 3.91
CA HIS A 130 -7.65 12.87 4.85
C HIS A 130 -8.83 12.12 5.49
N LEU A 131 -9.55 11.31 4.72
CA LEU A 131 -10.66 10.49 5.19
C LEU A 131 -10.21 9.47 6.24
N LEU A 132 -9.04 8.86 6.03
CA LEU A 132 -8.56 7.74 6.85
C LEU A 132 -7.71 8.15 8.04
N LYS A 133 -6.92 9.24 7.97
CA LYS A 133 -5.89 9.57 8.97
C LYS A 133 -6.33 9.63 10.43
N ASN A 134 -7.60 9.94 10.69
CA ASN A 134 -8.16 10.04 12.04
C ASN A 134 -8.94 8.78 12.47
N ARG A 135 -8.97 7.74 11.63
CA ARG A 135 -9.75 6.50 11.83
C ARG A 135 -8.88 5.26 11.98
N VAL A 136 -7.58 5.38 11.71
CA VAL A 136 -6.66 4.25 11.54
C VAL A 136 -5.38 4.52 12.35
N ASP A 137 -4.64 3.47 12.71
CA ASP A 137 -3.38 3.57 13.47
C ASP A 137 -2.35 4.43 12.74
N SER A 138 -2.25 4.26 11.41
CA SER A 138 -1.36 5.07 10.57
C SER A 138 -1.74 4.96 9.09
N VAL A 139 -1.39 6.01 8.33
CA VAL A 139 -1.46 6.01 6.87
C VAL A 139 -0.05 6.16 6.32
N VAL A 140 0.40 5.12 5.63
CA VAL A 140 1.68 5.07 4.93
C VAL A 140 1.41 5.17 3.43
N VAL A 141 2.16 6.00 2.71
CA VAL A 141 2.11 6.09 1.25
C VAL A 141 3.47 5.69 0.70
N VAL A 142 3.49 4.59 -0.04
CA VAL A 142 4.60 4.17 -0.90
C VAL A 142 4.45 4.90 -2.23
N LEU A 143 5.26 5.93 -2.40
CA LEU A 143 5.21 6.85 -3.53
C LEU A 143 6.29 6.49 -4.55
N LEU A 144 5.87 6.04 -5.73
CA LEU A 144 6.77 5.71 -6.82
C LEU A 144 7.40 6.98 -7.42
N ASP A 145 8.72 7.02 -7.44
CA ASP A 145 9.48 8.10 -8.08
C ASP A 145 9.45 7.92 -9.60
N ILE A 146 8.37 8.33 -10.26
CA ILE A 146 8.22 8.27 -11.72
C ILE A 146 9.36 8.99 -12.47
N ALA A 147 10.02 9.97 -11.82
CA ALA A 147 11.17 10.65 -12.39
C ALA A 147 12.40 9.73 -12.46
N SER A 148 12.57 8.79 -11.54
CA SER A 148 13.62 7.76 -11.63
C SER A 148 13.41 6.78 -12.79
N PHE A 149 12.18 6.66 -13.32
CA PHE A 149 11.88 5.85 -14.51
C PHE A 149 12.12 6.62 -15.82
N ARG A 150 12.10 7.98 -15.82
CA ARG A 150 12.06 8.80 -17.05
C ARG A 150 12.85 10.12 -17.08
N GLY A 151 13.62 10.47 -16.05
CA GLY A 151 14.41 11.71 -15.98
C GLY A 151 13.58 13.02 -15.91
N ARG A 152 12.39 12.97 -15.29
CA ARG A 152 11.39 14.07 -15.21
C ARG A 152 11.41 14.82 -13.85
N PRO A 153 10.56 15.85 -13.60
CA PRO A 153 10.62 16.62 -12.35
C PRO A 153 10.36 15.72 -11.13
N SER A 154 11.12 15.98 -10.06
CA SER A 154 11.12 15.16 -8.85
C SER A 154 9.75 15.03 -8.20
N THR A 155 9.48 13.88 -7.60
CA THR A 155 8.32 13.56 -6.76
C THR A 155 8.22 14.38 -5.46
N PHE A 156 9.07 15.39 -5.29
CA PHE A 156 9.18 16.22 -4.11
C PHE A 156 7.91 16.98 -3.74
N ASP A 157 7.19 17.51 -4.74
CA ASP A 157 5.94 18.22 -4.50
C ASP A 157 4.85 17.27 -4.00
N SER A 158 4.78 16.07 -4.58
CA SER A 158 3.88 15.01 -4.12
C SER A 158 4.23 14.53 -2.71
N TYR A 159 5.52 14.34 -2.42
CA TYR A 159 5.99 14.01 -1.07
C TYR A 159 5.57 15.07 -0.04
N ARG A 160 5.77 16.35 -0.35
CA ARG A 160 5.38 17.46 0.55
C ARG A 160 3.88 17.53 0.75
N ALA A 161 3.10 17.41 -0.32
CA ALA A 161 1.64 17.45 -0.26
C ALA A 161 1.08 16.32 0.63
N LEU A 162 1.55 15.09 0.43
CA LEU A 162 1.12 13.92 1.22
C LEU A 162 1.55 14.02 2.68
N THR A 163 2.76 14.49 2.95
CA THR A 163 3.23 14.73 4.32
C THR A 163 2.38 15.80 5.01
N ALA A 164 2.00 16.88 4.29
CA ALA A 164 1.20 17.97 4.83
C ALA A 164 -0.23 17.53 5.22
N VAL A 165 -0.81 16.54 4.53
CA VAL A 165 -2.13 15.99 4.90
C VAL A 165 -2.06 14.94 6.01
N GLY A 166 -0.86 14.51 6.41
CA GLY A 166 -0.62 13.62 7.56
C GLY A 166 -0.19 12.20 7.20
N ALA A 167 0.15 11.92 5.94
CA ALA A 167 0.69 10.62 5.56
C ALA A 167 2.19 10.50 5.88
N GLN A 168 2.62 9.29 6.24
CA GLN A 168 4.03 8.92 6.23
C GLN A 168 4.41 8.51 4.82
N VAL A 169 5.36 9.19 4.17
CA VAL A 169 5.67 8.95 2.75
C VAL A 169 7.01 8.24 2.59
N TYR A 170 7.01 7.15 1.84
CA TYR A 170 8.20 6.41 1.44
C TYR A 170 8.35 6.46 -0.07
N THR A 171 9.42 7.08 -0.55
CA THR A 171 9.69 7.12 -1.98
C THR A 171 10.43 5.86 -2.42
N VAL A 172 9.98 5.22 -3.49
CA VAL A 172 10.63 4.05 -4.09
C VAL A 172 11.07 4.41 -5.51
N ARG A 173 12.34 4.18 -5.82
CA ARG A 173 12.92 4.43 -7.15
C ARG A 173 13.05 3.17 -7.98
N LYS A 174 13.14 3.32 -9.31
CA LYS A 174 13.41 2.21 -10.22
C LYS A 174 14.68 1.46 -9.80
N GLY A 175 14.56 0.14 -9.60
CA GLY A 175 15.68 -0.74 -9.26
C GLY A 175 16.03 -0.81 -7.77
N GLU A 176 15.32 -0.09 -6.90
CA GLU A 176 15.46 -0.29 -5.46
C GLU A 176 14.72 -1.57 -5.01
N GLU A 177 15.39 -2.39 -4.20
CA GLU A 177 14.74 -3.55 -3.58
C GLU A 177 13.74 -3.07 -2.53
N ILE A 178 12.45 -3.20 -2.87
CA ILE A 178 11.30 -2.84 -2.03
C ILE A 178 11.40 -3.49 -0.64
N ALA A 179 11.80 -4.76 -0.57
CA ALA A 179 11.97 -5.49 0.68
C ALA A 179 13.00 -4.81 1.62
N LYS A 180 14.15 -4.40 1.10
CA LYS A 180 15.20 -3.73 1.88
C LYS A 180 14.77 -2.32 2.34
N SER A 181 14.01 -1.60 1.51
CA SER A 181 13.52 -0.26 1.83
C SER A 181 12.46 -0.28 2.94
N LEU A 182 11.57 -1.29 2.92
CA LEU A 182 10.52 -1.47 3.93
C LEU A 182 11.07 -2.08 5.23
N ASP A 183 11.94 -3.09 5.17
CA ASP A 183 12.46 -3.76 6.38
C ASP A 183 13.31 -2.84 7.26
N SER A 184 14.10 -1.94 6.67
CA SER A 184 15.02 -1.09 7.43
C SER A 184 14.33 0.08 8.17
N ARG A 185 13.07 0.39 7.85
CA ARG A 185 12.33 1.51 8.48
C ARG A 185 10.98 1.12 9.06
N THR A 186 10.31 0.07 8.59
CA THR A 186 9.09 -0.45 9.25
C THR A 186 9.40 -0.98 10.65
N THR A 187 10.60 -1.54 10.88
CA THR A 187 11.10 -1.90 12.22
C THR A 187 11.26 -0.68 13.15
N ARG A 188 11.39 0.53 12.60
CA ARG A 188 11.41 1.79 13.38
C ARG A 188 10.02 2.43 13.55
N ILE A 189 8.95 1.84 13.01
CA ILE A 189 7.57 2.30 13.24
C ILE A 189 6.99 1.64 14.51
N HIS A 190 7.65 0.60 15.03
CA HIS A 190 7.36 -0.03 16.33
C HIS A 190 8.55 0.05 17.31
N PRO A 191 9.02 1.27 17.61
CA PRO A 191 9.40 1.55 18.97
C PRO A 191 8.75 2.85 19.44
N LEU A 192 8.43 2.88 20.74
CA LEU A 192 7.93 4.00 21.54
C LEU A 192 6.40 4.05 21.73
N LEU A 193 5.90 3.08 22.51
CA LEU A 193 5.19 3.47 23.72
C LEU A 193 6.23 3.55 24.85
N VAL A 194 6.58 4.77 25.24
CA VAL A 194 7.05 5.09 26.59
C VAL A 194 5.99 5.99 27.21
#